data_AF-Q0QZW0-F1
#
_entry.id   AF-Q0QZW0-F1
#
_cell.length_a   1.000
_cell.length_b   1.000
_cell.length_c   1.000
_cell.angle_alpha   90.00
_cell.angle_beta   90.00
_cell.angle_gamma   90.00
#
_symmetry.space_group_name_H-M   'P 1'
#
loop_
_entity.id
_entity.type
_entity.pdbx_description
1 polymer ?
#
loop_
_entity_poly.entity_id
_entity_poly.type
_entity_poly.pdbx_seq_one_letter_code
_entity_poly.pdbx_strand_id
1 'polypeptide(L)'
;AIMGRNVFAYEALLTAMDRAASHNQFAKAAVDVALHDLVGRLLDIPVAVLYGGRIRESIPVLWALAAATFEADVEDARRQLEQRYHRFFKIKIGKGDPNAEAQRAIKTAEAIRNISNEATFSVDLNQAWDEPTAATLLPRFQDAGFSLIEQPVPHWNVAAMSRLAARLDVPILSDESLWDFHDVFDAAARRSTDVYAVKIAKGGGIRRAYKGAAVAEAAGLPLYGGMALESSLGTAAGLQLFSALAQLPWG
;
A
#
# COMPACT_ATOMS: atom_id res chain seq x y z
N ALA A 1 12.46 -26.53 -6.41
CA ALA A 1 12.38 -26.68 -4.93
C ALA A 1 11.08 -27.34 -4.45
N ILE A 2 9.92 -27.05 -5.06
CA ILE A 2 8.60 -27.46 -4.53
C ILE A 2 7.89 -28.61 -5.27
N MET A 3 8.47 -29.13 -6.37
CA MET A 3 7.91 -30.25 -7.12
C MET A 3 7.71 -31.48 -6.23
N GLY A 4 6.57 -32.16 -6.40
CA GLY A 4 6.23 -33.38 -5.64
C GLY A 4 5.84 -33.15 -4.17
N ARG A 5 5.72 -31.89 -3.71
CA ARG A 5 5.34 -31.56 -2.34
C ARG A 5 3.82 -31.38 -2.19
N ASN A 6 3.34 -31.55 -0.96
CA ASN A 6 1.94 -31.34 -0.60
C ASN A 6 1.55 -29.86 -0.71
N VAL A 7 0.56 -29.55 -1.56
CA VAL A 7 0.07 -28.18 -1.82
C VAL A 7 -0.62 -27.54 -0.61
N PHE A 8 -1.15 -28.34 0.33
CA PHE A 8 -1.76 -27.84 1.57
C PHE A 8 -0.72 -27.39 2.61
N ALA A 9 0.57 -27.71 2.42
CA ALA A 9 1.63 -27.44 3.38
C ALA A 9 2.33 -26.09 3.12
N TYR A 10 1.58 -24.97 3.12
CA TYR A 10 2.07 -23.64 2.74
C TYR A 10 3.39 -23.24 3.40
N GLU A 11 3.50 -23.36 4.72
CA GLU A 11 4.73 -22.98 5.45
C GLU A 11 5.95 -23.81 5.00
N ALA A 12 5.76 -25.09 4.70
CA ALA A 12 6.83 -25.96 4.21
C ALA A 12 7.25 -25.60 2.77
N LEU A 13 6.30 -25.20 1.92
CA LEU A 13 6.55 -24.74 0.55
C LEU A 13 7.30 -23.40 0.56
N LEU A 14 6.83 -22.43 1.34
CA LEU A 14 7.48 -21.13 1.53
C LEU A 14 8.91 -21.30 2.07
N THR A 15 9.08 -22.11 3.12
CA THR A 15 10.41 -22.43 3.69
C THR A 15 11.33 -23.06 2.64
N ALA A 16 10.81 -23.96 1.80
CA ALA A 16 11.60 -24.58 0.74
C ALA A 16 12.00 -23.58 -0.35
N MET A 17 11.14 -22.61 -0.67
CA MET A 17 11.46 -21.52 -1.58
C MET A 17 12.52 -20.57 -0.99
N ASP A 18 12.46 -20.25 0.30
CA ASP A 18 13.49 -19.41 0.95
C ASP A 18 14.87 -20.06 0.95
N ARG A 19 14.95 -21.36 1.21
CA ARG A 19 16.21 -22.11 1.14
C ARG A 19 16.78 -22.17 -0.29
N ALA A 20 15.91 -22.15 -1.29
CA ALA A 20 16.32 -22.24 -2.69
C ALA A 20 16.74 -20.89 -3.28
N ALA A 21 16.13 -19.79 -2.82
CA ALA A 21 16.44 -18.44 -3.28
C ALA A 21 16.18 -17.41 -2.17
N SER A 22 17.20 -16.68 -1.76
CA SER A 22 17.07 -15.53 -0.86
C SER A 22 16.28 -14.41 -1.53
N HIS A 23 15.54 -13.59 -0.75
CA HIS A 23 14.71 -12.50 -1.28
C HIS A 23 13.70 -12.97 -2.34
N ASN A 24 13.68 -12.37 -3.52
CA ASN A 24 12.82 -12.75 -4.65
C ASN A 24 11.33 -12.78 -4.28
N GLN A 25 10.87 -11.82 -3.46
CA GLN A 25 9.49 -11.80 -2.95
C GLN A 25 8.46 -11.85 -4.10
N PHE A 26 8.64 -11.05 -5.15
CA PHE A 26 7.71 -11.06 -6.29
C PHE A 26 7.57 -12.44 -6.96
N ALA A 27 8.69 -13.16 -7.16
CA ALA A 27 8.65 -14.50 -7.72
C ALA A 27 7.99 -15.50 -6.76
N LYS A 28 8.29 -15.40 -5.46
CA LYS A 28 7.66 -16.24 -4.42
C LYS A 28 6.17 -15.96 -4.31
N ALA A 29 5.75 -14.71 -4.45
CA ALA A 29 4.36 -14.30 -4.43
C ALA A 29 3.57 -14.92 -5.58
N ALA A 30 4.14 -14.97 -6.79
CA ALA A 30 3.49 -15.61 -7.93
C ALA A 30 3.21 -17.10 -7.66
N VAL A 31 4.18 -17.81 -7.07
CA VAL A 31 4.00 -19.22 -6.69
C VAL A 31 2.98 -19.36 -5.56
N ASP A 32 3.06 -18.53 -4.53
CA ASP A 32 2.12 -18.55 -3.40
C ASP A 32 0.68 -18.29 -3.85
N VAL A 33 0.44 -17.32 -4.73
CA VAL A 33 -0.87 -17.04 -5.32
C VAL A 33 -1.40 -18.25 -6.09
N ALA A 34 -0.57 -18.88 -6.92
CA ALA A 34 -0.98 -20.07 -7.68
C ALA A 34 -1.34 -21.26 -6.76
N LEU A 35 -0.61 -21.43 -5.65
CA LEU A 35 -0.91 -22.46 -4.65
C LEU A 35 -2.23 -22.19 -3.94
N HIS A 36 -2.52 -20.93 -3.57
CA HIS A 36 -3.78 -20.56 -2.96
C HIS A 36 -4.97 -20.72 -3.92
N ASP A 37 -4.82 -20.34 -5.19
CA ASP A 37 -5.86 -20.58 -6.21
C ASP A 37 -6.11 -22.08 -6.39
N LEU A 38 -5.05 -22.90 -6.51
CA LEU A 38 -5.18 -24.36 -6.61
C LEU A 38 -5.90 -24.96 -5.41
N VAL A 39 -5.51 -24.61 -4.19
CA VAL A 39 -6.14 -25.13 -2.96
C VAL A 39 -7.60 -24.67 -2.86
N GLY A 40 -7.89 -23.40 -3.18
CA GLY A 40 -9.27 -22.90 -3.23
C GLY A 40 -10.13 -23.71 -4.20
N ARG A 41 -9.63 -24.01 -5.40
CA ARG A 41 -10.32 -24.85 -6.40
C ARG A 41 -10.48 -26.30 -5.96
N LEU A 42 -9.47 -26.90 -5.35
CA LEU A 42 -9.54 -28.28 -4.86
C LEU A 42 -10.58 -28.46 -3.74
N LEU A 43 -10.78 -27.41 -2.94
CA LEU A 43 -11.72 -27.41 -1.82
C LEU A 43 -13.09 -26.78 -2.18
N ASP A 44 -13.25 -26.27 -3.41
CA ASP A 44 -14.42 -25.53 -3.88
C ASP A 44 -14.80 -24.35 -2.95
N ILE A 45 -13.81 -23.57 -2.52
CA ILE A 45 -13.99 -22.39 -1.66
C ILE A 45 -13.23 -21.18 -2.19
N PRO A 46 -13.72 -19.95 -1.92
CA PRO A 46 -12.94 -18.74 -2.14
C PRO A 46 -11.67 -18.72 -1.27
N VAL A 47 -10.56 -18.19 -1.80
CA VAL A 47 -9.29 -18.05 -1.06
C VAL A 47 -9.46 -17.30 0.27
N ALA A 48 -10.37 -16.31 0.33
CA ALA A 48 -10.68 -15.58 1.57
C ALA A 48 -11.06 -16.49 2.75
N VAL A 49 -11.70 -17.65 2.50
CA VAL A 49 -12.10 -18.61 3.54
C VAL A 49 -10.88 -19.19 4.27
N LEU A 50 -9.73 -19.30 3.59
CA LEU A 50 -8.47 -19.75 4.20
C LEU A 50 -7.93 -18.77 5.26
N TYR A 51 -8.50 -17.55 5.32
CA TYR A 51 -8.10 -16.46 6.22
C TYR A 51 -9.25 -15.95 7.10
N GLY A 52 -10.28 -16.78 7.33
CA GLY A 52 -11.42 -16.45 8.20
C GLY A 52 -12.68 -16.00 7.46
N GLY A 53 -12.63 -15.92 6.13
CA GLY A 53 -13.79 -15.57 5.30
C GLY A 53 -13.92 -14.06 5.05
N ARG A 54 -14.75 -13.71 4.08
CA ARG A 54 -14.99 -12.31 3.71
C ARG A 54 -15.85 -11.64 4.78
N ILE A 55 -15.44 -10.43 5.17
CA ILE A 55 -16.22 -9.56 6.06
C ILE A 55 -16.69 -8.28 5.35
N ARG A 56 -16.37 -8.14 4.06
CA ARG A 56 -16.83 -7.08 3.18
C ARG A 56 -16.98 -7.58 1.75
N GLU A 57 -17.96 -7.04 1.03
CA GLU A 57 -18.23 -7.37 -0.38
C GLU A 57 -17.55 -6.40 -1.36
N SER A 58 -17.16 -5.21 -0.88
CA SER A 58 -16.47 -4.21 -1.68
C SER A 58 -15.43 -3.46 -0.84
N ILE A 59 -14.44 -2.89 -1.54
CA ILE A 59 -13.34 -2.14 -0.96
C ILE A 59 -13.23 -0.82 -1.73
N PRO A 60 -13.15 0.34 -1.06
CA PRO A 60 -12.85 1.60 -1.73
C PRO A 60 -11.52 1.49 -2.48
N VAL A 61 -11.50 1.93 -3.74
CA VAL A 61 -10.28 1.90 -4.57
C VAL A 61 -9.82 3.32 -4.81
N LEU A 62 -8.58 3.62 -4.44
CA LEU A 62 -7.96 4.89 -4.77
C LEU A 62 -7.49 4.93 -6.23
N TRP A 63 -7.52 6.11 -6.82
CA TRP A 63 -7.01 6.36 -8.17
C TRP A 63 -5.70 7.15 -8.11
N ALA A 64 -4.67 6.67 -8.81
CA ALA A 64 -3.38 7.34 -8.85
C ALA A 64 -3.37 8.40 -9.97
N LEU A 65 -3.25 9.67 -9.60
CA LEU A 65 -3.01 10.79 -10.50
C LEU A 65 -1.50 10.88 -10.77
N ALA A 66 -1.11 10.51 -11.98
CA ALA A 66 0.29 10.30 -12.36
C ALA A 66 0.67 11.01 -13.68
N ALA A 67 -0.19 11.91 -14.21
CA ALA A 67 0.15 12.68 -15.40
C ALA A 67 1.21 13.75 -15.11
N ALA A 68 1.37 14.13 -13.84
CA ALA A 68 2.36 15.08 -13.35
C ALA A 68 2.19 16.51 -13.91
N THR A 69 0.99 16.84 -14.39
CA THR A 69 0.58 18.20 -14.78
C THR A 69 -0.76 18.52 -14.16
N PHE A 70 -0.95 19.78 -13.76
CA PHE A 70 -2.16 20.24 -13.09
C PHE A 70 -3.41 19.97 -13.96
N GLU A 71 -3.36 20.36 -15.23
CA GLU A 71 -4.50 20.27 -16.14
C GLU A 71 -4.92 18.82 -16.40
N ALA A 72 -3.95 17.93 -16.63
CA ALA A 72 -4.24 16.53 -16.93
C ALA A 72 -4.73 15.76 -15.70
N ASP A 73 -4.14 16.00 -14.52
CA ASP A 73 -4.55 15.32 -13.28
C ASP A 73 -5.95 15.79 -12.81
N VAL A 74 -6.29 17.09 -12.95
CA VAL A 74 -7.64 17.60 -12.64
C VAL A 74 -8.68 17.00 -13.60
N GLU A 75 -8.37 16.97 -14.90
CA GLU A 75 -9.27 16.42 -15.92
C GLU A 75 -9.47 14.90 -15.74
N ASP A 76 -8.42 14.17 -15.36
CA ASP A 76 -8.54 12.75 -15.05
C ASP A 76 -9.40 12.50 -13.82
N ALA A 77 -9.15 13.23 -12.72
CA ALA A 77 -9.97 13.14 -11.52
C ALA A 77 -11.44 13.49 -11.78
N ARG A 78 -11.72 14.51 -12.60
CA ARG A 78 -13.08 14.89 -13.02
C ARG A 78 -13.80 13.70 -13.67
N ARG A 79 -13.15 12.99 -14.61
CA ARG A 79 -13.73 11.80 -15.24
C ARG A 79 -14.05 10.70 -14.24
N GLN A 80 -13.12 10.42 -13.30
CA GLN A 80 -13.34 9.38 -12.29
C GLN A 80 -14.51 9.73 -11.34
N LEU A 81 -14.66 11.01 -11.00
CA LEU A 81 -15.77 11.51 -10.17
C LEU A 81 -17.10 11.43 -10.90
N GLU A 82 -17.16 11.86 -12.17
CA GLU A 82 -18.39 11.82 -12.98
C GLU A 82 -18.91 10.40 -13.20
N GLN A 83 -17.99 9.45 -13.42
CA GLN A 83 -18.31 8.03 -13.55
C GLN A 83 -18.61 7.36 -12.21
N ARG A 84 -18.39 8.07 -11.08
CA ARG A 84 -18.50 7.55 -9.72
C ARG A 84 -17.62 6.32 -9.44
N TYR A 85 -16.49 6.23 -10.13
CA TYR A 85 -15.54 5.14 -9.95
C TYR A 85 -14.62 5.39 -8.75
N HIS A 86 -14.12 6.62 -8.60
CA HIS A 86 -13.17 6.95 -7.55
C HIS A 86 -13.45 8.32 -6.93
N ARG A 87 -13.27 8.39 -5.60
CA ARG A 87 -13.27 9.63 -4.81
C ARG A 87 -12.03 9.76 -3.90
N PHE A 88 -11.17 8.74 -3.91
CA PHE A 88 -9.88 8.76 -3.21
C PHE A 88 -8.80 8.87 -4.28
N PHE A 89 -7.93 9.87 -4.17
CA PHE A 89 -6.91 10.16 -5.16
C PHE A 89 -5.52 10.16 -4.52
N LYS A 90 -4.56 9.53 -5.19
CA LYS A 90 -3.14 9.56 -4.82
C LYS A 90 -2.37 10.37 -5.85
N ILE A 91 -1.80 11.50 -5.44
CA ILE A 91 -0.97 12.33 -6.32
C ILE A 91 0.48 11.86 -6.21
N LYS A 92 1.08 11.51 -7.35
CA LYS A 92 2.50 11.14 -7.44
C LYS A 92 3.37 12.38 -7.63
N ILE A 93 4.40 12.55 -6.82
CA ILE A 93 5.41 13.61 -6.96
C ILE A 93 6.83 13.04 -6.77
N GLY A 94 7.85 13.87 -6.91
CA GLY A 94 9.24 13.51 -6.61
C GLY A 94 10.19 13.48 -7.82
N LYS A 95 9.77 14.01 -8.98
CA LYS A 95 10.56 14.04 -10.22
C LYS A 95 11.12 15.42 -10.56
N GLY A 96 10.64 16.47 -9.88
CA GLY A 96 11.01 17.86 -10.17
C GLY A 96 11.47 18.62 -8.93
N ASP A 97 11.44 19.95 -9.03
CA ASP A 97 11.71 20.82 -7.89
C ASP A 97 10.71 20.56 -6.74
N PRO A 98 11.19 20.29 -5.51
CA PRO A 98 10.32 19.96 -4.38
C PRO A 98 9.24 20.99 -4.09
N ASN A 99 9.55 22.29 -4.15
CA ASN A 99 8.57 23.34 -3.87
C ASN A 99 7.51 23.42 -4.96
N ALA A 100 7.94 23.41 -6.23
CA ALA A 100 7.03 23.46 -7.37
C ALA A 100 6.10 22.24 -7.41
N GLU A 101 6.60 21.04 -7.12
CA GLU A 101 5.77 19.83 -7.09
C GLU A 101 4.82 19.79 -5.89
N ALA A 102 5.24 20.24 -4.71
CA ALA A 102 4.35 20.39 -3.56
C ALA A 102 3.21 21.37 -3.87
N GLN A 103 3.54 22.52 -4.46
CA GLN A 103 2.56 23.52 -4.86
C GLN A 103 1.59 22.98 -5.93
N ARG A 104 2.10 22.24 -6.93
CA ARG A 104 1.26 21.60 -7.96
C ARG A 104 0.29 20.62 -7.32
N ALA A 105 0.77 19.73 -6.44
CA ALA A 105 -0.07 18.71 -5.81
C ALA A 105 -1.18 19.32 -4.94
N ILE A 106 -0.84 20.33 -4.14
CA ILE A 106 -1.81 21.06 -3.30
C ILE A 106 -2.87 21.75 -4.17
N LYS A 107 -2.43 22.52 -5.19
CA LYS A 107 -3.34 23.20 -6.11
C LYS A 107 -4.26 22.23 -6.85
N THR A 108 -3.73 21.05 -7.24
CA THR A 108 -4.50 19.99 -7.91
C THR A 108 -5.59 19.45 -6.97
N ALA A 109 -5.24 19.14 -5.72
CA ALA A 109 -6.20 18.67 -4.72
C ALA A 109 -7.29 19.72 -4.44
N GLU A 110 -6.93 21.00 -4.27
CA GLU A 110 -7.88 22.10 -4.08
C GLU A 110 -8.86 22.23 -5.26
N ALA A 111 -8.35 22.21 -6.49
CA ALA A 111 -9.18 22.29 -7.69
C ALA A 111 -10.17 21.14 -7.79
N ILE A 112 -9.74 19.91 -7.46
CA ILE A 112 -10.64 18.73 -7.49
C ILE A 112 -11.65 18.79 -6.34
N ARG A 113 -11.29 19.28 -5.14
CA ARG A 113 -12.26 19.48 -4.04
C ARG A 113 -13.35 20.50 -4.39
N ASN A 114 -13.04 21.49 -5.22
CA ASN A 114 -14.04 22.42 -5.74
C ASN A 114 -15.03 21.74 -6.72
N ILE A 115 -14.65 20.62 -7.34
CA ILE A 115 -15.54 19.80 -8.18
C ILE A 115 -16.36 18.85 -7.30
N SER A 116 -15.73 18.21 -6.31
CA SER A 116 -16.39 17.32 -5.34
C SER A 116 -15.75 17.43 -3.97
N ASN A 117 -16.53 17.88 -2.98
CA ASN A 117 -16.07 18.02 -1.59
C ASN A 117 -15.81 16.67 -0.90
N GLU A 118 -16.28 15.55 -1.47
CA GLU A 118 -16.01 14.19 -0.98
C GLU A 118 -14.63 13.67 -1.41
N ALA A 119 -13.93 14.37 -2.31
CA ALA A 119 -12.63 13.96 -2.80
C ALA A 119 -11.57 14.01 -1.68
N THR A 120 -10.95 12.87 -1.42
CA THR A 120 -9.89 12.71 -0.42
C THR A 120 -8.55 12.45 -1.10
N PHE A 121 -7.46 12.98 -0.54
CA PHE A 121 -6.15 12.95 -1.19
C PHE A 121 -5.10 12.29 -0.30
N SER A 122 -4.22 11.51 -0.93
CA SER A 122 -2.91 11.13 -0.40
C SER A 122 -1.83 11.60 -1.37
N VAL A 123 -0.59 11.72 -0.89
CA VAL A 123 0.58 12.00 -1.74
C VAL A 123 1.58 10.87 -1.58
N ASP A 124 2.20 10.46 -2.69
CA ASP A 124 3.28 9.49 -2.69
C ASP A 124 4.49 10.08 -3.41
N LEU A 125 5.61 10.13 -2.70
CA LEU A 125 6.85 10.75 -3.13
C LEU A 125 7.85 9.73 -3.67
N ASN A 126 7.59 8.43 -3.52
CA ASN A 126 8.48 7.34 -3.93
C ASN A 126 9.95 7.62 -3.60
N GLN A 127 10.22 7.97 -2.33
CA GLN A 127 11.55 8.20 -1.77
C GLN A 127 12.29 9.46 -2.25
N ALA A 128 11.61 10.38 -2.92
CA ALA A 128 12.28 11.44 -3.67
C ALA A 128 12.98 12.52 -2.85
N TRP A 129 12.54 12.79 -1.61
CA TRP A 129 13.07 13.91 -0.84
C TRP A 129 14.07 13.47 0.23
N ASP A 130 15.02 14.33 0.54
CA ASP A 130 15.79 14.20 1.77
C ASP A 130 14.97 14.66 2.98
N GLU A 131 15.46 14.33 4.17
CA GLU A 131 14.76 14.69 5.40
C GLU A 131 14.60 16.21 5.60
N PRO A 132 15.61 17.07 5.38
CA PRO A 132 15.43 18.52 5.53
C PRO A 132 14.33 19.09 4.62
N THR A 133 14.29 18.63 3.37
CA THR A 133 13.26 19.03 2.40
C THR A 133 11.88 18.56 2.85
N ALA A 134 11.76 17.27 3.23
CA ALA A 134 10.51 16.70 3.74
C ALA A 134 10.03 17.43 5.01
N ALA A 135 10.91 17.64 5.98
CA ALA A 135 10.61 18.34 7.23
C ALA A 135 10.13 19.79 7.02
N THR A 136 10.47 20.40 5.88
CA THR A 136 10.05 21.75 5.49
C THR A 136 8.73 21.74 4.74
N LEU A 137 8.50 20.76 3.85
CA LEU A 137 7.41 20.79 2.88
C LEU A 137 6.21 19.90 3.25
N LEU A 138 6.42 18.80 3.98
CA LEU A 138 5.33 17.91 4.39
C LEU A 138 4.21 18.59 5.21
N PRO A 139 4.50 19.54 6.13
CA PRO A 139 3.45 20.29 6.82
C PRO A 139 2.45 20.99 5.89
N ARG A 140 2.88 21.40 4.68
CA ARG A 140 1.98 22.03 3.70
C ARG A 140 0.90 21.07 3.19
N PHE A 141 1.20 19.77 3.11
CA PHE A 141 0.19 18.77 2.73
C PHE A 141 -0.80 18.53 3.86
N GLN A 142 -0.34 18.55 5.11
CA GLN A 142 -1.21 18.49 6.30
C GLN A 142 -2.16 19.67 6.32
N ASP A 143 -1.64 20.90 6.15
CA ASP A 143 -2.45 22.12 6.13
C ASP A 143 -3.45 22.13 4.96
N ALA A 144 -3.07 21.53 3.82
CA ALA A 144 -3.93 21.32 2.67
C ALA A 144 -4.90 20.13 2.83
N GLY A 145 -4.98 19.49 4.00
CA GLY A 145 -5.93 18.43 4.31
C GLY A 145 -5.68 17.11 3.59
N PHE A 146 -4.44 16.80 3.20
CA PHE A 146 -4.10 15.46 2.74
C PHE A 146 -4.28 14.47 3.89
N SER A 147 -4.81 13.29 3.57
CA SER A 147 -5.15 12.24 4.55
C SER A 147 -4.02 11.26 4.84
N LEU A 148 -2.97 11.26 4.01
CA LEU A 148 -1.85 10.31 4.08
C LEU A 148 -0.65 10.83 3.26
N ILE A 149 0.56 10.66 3.79
CA ILE A 149 1.82 10.90 3.09
C ILE A 149 2.60 9.59 2.98
N GLU A 150 2.90 9.15 1.77
CA GLU A 150 3.56 7.87 1.48
C GLU A 150 5.03 8.07 1.07
N GLN A 151 5.90 7.33 1.76
CA GLN A 151 7.35 7.21 1.57
C GLN A 151 8.05 8.50 1.10
N PRO A 152 8.10 9.56 1.93
CA PRO A 152 8.73 10.83 1.56
C PRO A 152 10.24 10.72 1.30
N VAL A 153 10.94 9.90 2.10
CA VAL A 153 12.41 9.81 2.10
C VAL A 153 12.90 8.41 1.69
N PRO A 154 14.18 8.25 1.30
CA PRO A 154 14.77 6.96 0.97
C PRO A 154 14.52 5.86 2.01
N HIS A 155 14.20 4.66 1.53
CA HIS A 155 13.83 3.50 2.37
C HIS A 155 14.86 3.15 3.44
N TRP A 156 16.14 3.40 3.18
CA TRP A 156 17.22 3.14 4.14
C TRP A 156 17.19 4.10 5.33
N ASN A 157 16.55 5.27 5.22
CA ASN A 157 16.52 6.29 6.26
C ASN A 157 15.29 6.16 7.19
N VAL A 158 15.14 4.98 7.79
CA VAL A 158 14.05 4.66 8.73
C VAL A 158 14.00 5.65 9.91
N ALA A 159 15.15 6.15 10.36
CA ALA A 159 15.22 7.11 11.45
C ALA A 159 14.60 8.47 11.08
N ALA A 160 14.76 8.93 9.83
CA ALA A 160 14.07 10.12 9.34
C ALA A 160 12.56 9.90 9.26
N MET A 161 12.11 8.72 8.79
CA MET A 161 10.69 8.36 8.78
C MET A 161 10.08 8.46 10.20
N SER A 162 10.76 7.92 11.22
CA SER A 162 10.31 8.05 12.62
C SER A 162 10.21 9.50 13.10
N ARG A 163 11.19 10.35 12.76
CA ARG A 163 11.17 11.77 13.17
C ARG A 163 10.09 12.56 12.44
N LEU A 164 9.84 12.25 11.17
CA LEU A 164 8.78 12.88 10.38
C LEU A 164 7.40 12.46 10.89
N ALA A 165 7.19 11.17 11.16
CA ALA A 165 5.92 10.64 11.69
C ALA A 165 5.60 11.25 13.07
N ALA A 166 6.60 11.40 13.93
CA ALA A 166 6.43 12.02 15.24
C ALA A 166 6.14 13.54 15.19
N ARG A 167 6.36 14.20 14.03
CA ARG A 167 6.23 15.66 13.88
C ARG A 167 4.92 16.07 13.20
N LEU A 168 4.26 15.18 12.48
CA LEU A 168 3.07 15.46 11.68
C LEU A 168 1.85 14.81 12.34
N ASP A 169 0.71 15.48 12.25
CA ASP A 169 -0.60 14.91 12.58
C ASP A 169 -1.18 14.10 11.41
N VAL A 170 -0.81 14.44 10.17
CA VAL A 170 -1.15 13.62 9.00
C VAL A 170 -0.35 12.31 9.04
N PRO A 171 -1.01 11.15 8.90
CA PRO A 171 -0.33 9.86 8.95
C PRO A 171 0.74 9.69 7.86
N ILE A 172 1.84 9.04 8.22
CA ILE A 172 2.91 8.62 7.31
C ILE A 172 2.83 7.12 7.03
N LEU A 173 2.83 6.76 5.74
CA LEU A 173 2.95 5.38 5.27
C LEU A 173 4.36 5.11 4.77
N SER A 174 5.00 4.07 5.31
CA SER A 174 6.23 3.49 4.74
C SER A 174 5.88 2.42 3.71
N ASP A 175 6.28 2.61 2.45
CA ASP A 175 6.07 1.63 1.38
C ASP A 175 7.38 0.90 1.07
N GLU A 176 8.32 1.53 0.38
CA GLU A 176 9.58 0.89 -0.04
C GLU A 176 10.46 0.45 1.14
N SER A 177 10.21 0.98 2.34
CA SER A 177 10.89 0.53 3.58
C SER A 177 10.37 -0.79 4.12
N LEU A 178 9.15 -1.21 3.76
CA LEU A 178 8.49 -2.38 4.37
C LEU A 178 8.25 -3.46 3.35
N TRP A 179 9.06 -4.51 3.32
CA TRP A 179 8.88 -5.61 2.37
C TRP A 179 8.11 -6.78 2.97
N ASP A 180 8.50 -7.23 4.14
CA ASP A 180 7.87 -8.38 4.81
C ASP A 180 7.42 -8.07 6.24
N PHE A 181 6.91 -9.09 6.92
CA PHE A 181 6.36 -8.94 8.27
C PHE A 181 7.43 -8.63 9.34
N HIS A 182 8.72 -8.89 9.07
CA HIS A 182 9.81 -8.46 9.95
C HIS A 182 10.00 -6.94 9.83
N ASP A 183 9.93 -6.39 8.62
CA ASP A 183 10.00 -4.93 8.44
C ASP A 183 8.83 -4.23 9.13
N VAL A 184 7.62 -4.82 9.08
CA VAL A 184 6.44 -4.28 9.81
C VAL A 184 6.70 -4.24 11.31
N PHE A 185 7.24 -5.33 11.86
CA PHE A 185 7.58 -5.40 13.29
C PHE A 185 8.60 -4.33 13.68
N ASP A 186 9.68 -4.19 12.90
CA ASP A 186 10.73 -3.22 13.15
C ASP A 186 10.22 -1.77 13.01
N ALA A 187 9.38 -1.51 12.01
CA ALA A 187 8.78 -0.19 11.78
C ALA A 187 7.81 0.20 12.89
N ALA A 188 6.99 -0.74 13.38
CA ALA A 188 6.14 -0.54 14.54
C ALA A 188 6.97 -0.21 15.79
N ALA A 189 8.03 -1.00 16.06
CA ALA A 189 8.92 -0.79 17.20
C ALA A 189 9.62 0.57 17.16
N ARG A 190 9.99 1.05 15.97
CA ARG A 190 10.66 2.34 15.75
C ARG A 190 9.69 3.50 15.53
N ARG A 191 8.39 3.24 15.45
CA ARG A 191 7.36 4.21 15.04
C ARG A 191 7.73 4.94 13.76
N SER A 192 8.24 4.20 12.76
CA SER A 192 8.64 4.77 11.47
C SER A 192 7.50 4.76 10.44
N THR A 193 6.29 4.38 10.85
CA THR A 193 5.10 4.41 10.03
C THR A 193 3.86 4.45 10.93
N ASP A 194 2.81 5.10 10.45
CA ASP A 194 1.49 5.15 11.09
C ASP A 194 0.49 4.20 10.41
N VAL A 195 0.76 3.76 9.18
CA VAL A 195 -0.12 2.90 8.37
C VAL A 195 0.70 1.84 7.65
N TYR A 196 0.22 0.59 7.63
CA TYR A 196 0.86 -0.48 6.87
C TYR A 196 0.15 -0.75 5.53
N ALA A 197 0.88 -0.60 4.41
CA ALA A 197 0.42 -1.05 3.10
C ALA A 197 0.60 -2.56 2.93
N VAL A 198 -0.48 -3.33 3.02
CA VAL A 198 -0.49 -4.77 2.77
C VAL A 198 -0.35 -5.01 1.26
N LYS A 199 0.84 -5.41 0.79
CA LYS A 199 1.12 -5.72 -0.62
C LYS A 199 1.51 -7.19 -0.78
N ILE A 200 0.68 -8.00 -1.46
CA ILE A 200 0.96 -9.43 -1.61
C ILE A 200 2.24 -9.70 -2.41
N ALA A 201 2.51 -8.91 -3.46
CA ALA A 201 3.68 -9.09 -4.31
C ALA A 201 4.99 -8.81 -3.54
N LYS A 202 4.99 -7.71 -2.79
CA LYS A 202 6.15 -7.28 -1.98
C LYS A 202 6.36 -8.17 -0.74
N GLY A 203 5.27 -8.60 -0.11
CA GLY A 203 5.27 -9.53 1.04
C GLY A 203 5.72 -10.95 0.69
N GLY A 204 5.78 -11.30 -0.58
CA GLY A 204 6.17 -12.65 -1.01
C GLY A 204 5.02 -13.66 -0.99
N GLY A 205 3.79 -13.18 -1.14
CA GLY A 205 2.58 -14.00 -1.23
C GLY A 205 1.47 -13.57 -0.29
N ILE A 206 0.29 -14.15 -0.49
CA ILE A 206 -0.91 -13.95 0.33
C ILE A 206 -0.63 -14.35 1.78
N ARG A 207 0.02 -15.51 1.99
CA ARG A 207 0.31 -16.03 3.33
C ARG A 207 1.23 -15.11 4.13
N ARG A 208 2.23 -14.50 3.50
CA ARG A 208 3.17 -13.60 4.17
C ARG A 208 2.60 -12.20 4.37
N ALA A 209 1.84 -11.71 3.40
CA ALA A 209 1.08 -10.47 3.56
C ALA A 209 0.08 -10.55 4.73
N TYR A 210 -0.58 -11.69 4.92
CA TYR A 210 -1.43 -11.93 6.09
C TYR A 210 -0.63 -11.88 7.41
N LYS A 211 0.59 -12.45 7.46
CA LYS A 211 1.47 -12.30 8.64
C LYS A 211 1.81 -10.84 8.90
N GLY A 212 2.11 -10.05 7.86
CA GLY A 212 2.35 -8.61 7.98
C GLY A 212 1.14 -7.86 8.54
N ALA A 213 -0.06 -8.17 8.04
CA ALA A 213 -1.31 -7.61 8.56
C ALA A 213 -1.54 -7.97 10.03
N ALA A 214 -1.28 -9.22 10.45
CA ALA A 214 -1.41 -9.65 11.83
C ALA A 214 -0.39 -8.95 12.77
N VAL A 215 0.84 -8.72 12.31
CA VAL A 215 1.84 -7.94 13.05
C VAL A 215 1.40 -6.49 13.19
N ALA A 216 0.91 -5.87 12.13
CA ALA A 216 0.37 -4.52 12.15
C ALA A 216 -0.82 -4.39 13.11
N GLU A 217 -1.77 -5.34 13.08
CA GLU A 217 -2.89 -5.40 14.02
C GLU A 217 -2.41 -5.47 15.48
N ALA A 218 -1.46 -6.36 15.79
CA ALA A 218 -0.89 -6.47 17.13
C ALA A 218 -0.16 -5.19 17.57
N ALA A 219 0.43 -4.44 16.63
CA ALA A 219 1.08 -3.17 16.87
C ALA A 219 0.12 -1.96 16.95
N GLY A 220 -1.17 -2.15 16.65
CA GLY A 220 -2.14 -1.06 16.56
C GLY A 220 -1.99 -0.19 15.31
N LEU A 221 -1.33 -0.69 14.27
CA LEU A 221 -1.19 -0.01 12.99
C LEU A 221 -2.41 -0.31 12.10
N PRO A 222 -3.17 0.70 11.64
CA PRO A 222 -4.19 0.50 10.64
C PRO A 222 -3.60 0.08 9.28
N LEU A 223 -4.44 -0.53 8.45
CA LEU A 223 -4.02 -1.13 7.19
C LEU A 223 -4.50 -0.31 5.98
N TYR A 224 -3.75 -0.44 4.90
CA TYR A 224 -4.08 0.01 3.55
C TYR A 224 -3.84 -1.14 2.56
N GLY A 225 -4.79 -1.39 1.66
CA GLY A 225 -4.73 -2.40 0.60
C GLY A 225 -3.81 -1.95 -0.53
N GLY A 226 -2.50 -2.15 -0.36
CA GLY A 226 -1.51 -1.74 -1.33
C GLY A 226 -1.44 -2.67 -2.54
N MET A 227 -1.10 -2.10 -3.69
CA MET A 227 -0.85 -2.83 -4.94
C MET A 227 0.49 -2.42 -5.54
N ALA A 228 1.12 -3.33 -6.29
CA ALA A 228 2.31 -3.11 -7.11
C ALA A 228 1.96 -3.01 -8.61
N LEU A 229 0.71 -2.63 -8.92
CA LEU A 229 0.14 -2.59 -10.29
C LEU A 229 0.06 -3.97 -10.95
N GLU A 230 -0.38 -4.96 -10.18
CA GLU A 230 -0.59 -6.31 -10.64
C GLU A 230 -1.69 -6.42 -11.71
N SER A 231 -1.67 -7.51 -12.48
CA SER A 231 -2.75 -7.86 -13.41
C SER A 231 -4.03 -8.25 -12.65
N SER A 232 -5.11 -8.53 -13.38
CA SER A 232 -6.37 -9.01 -12.79
C SER A 232 -6.20 -10.22 -11.86
N LEU A 233 -5.23 -11.10 -12.14
CA LEU A 233 -4.93 -12.25 -11.27
C LEU A 233 -4.36 -11.83 -9.92
N GLY A 234 -3.37 -10.93 -9.91
CA GLY A 234 -2.79 -10.43 -8.67
C GLY A 234 -3.77 -9.55 -7.90
N THR A 235 -4.55 -8.72 -8.60
CA THR A 235 -5.63 -7.93 -8.00
C THR A 235 -6.68 -8.81 -7.35
N ALA A 236 -7.14 -9.86 -8.02
CA ALA A 236 -8.08 -10.81 -7.42
C ALA A 236 -7.49 -11.49 -6.18
N ALA A 237 -6.22 -11.90 -6.22
CA ALA A 237 -5.54 -12.50 -5.07
C ALA A 237 -5.44 -11.53 -3.87
N GLY A 238 -5.09 -10.26 -4.12
CA GLY A 238 -5.06 -9.20 -3.11
C GLY A 238 -6.45 -8.99 -2.50
N LEU A 239 -7.49 -8.86 -3.33
CA LEU A 239 -8.87 -8.68 -2.88
C LEU A 239 -9.39 -9.85 -2.02
N GLN A 240 -9.00 -11.09 -2.31
CA GLN A 240 -9.37 -12.24 -1.46
C GLN A 240 -8.80 -12.11 -0.05
N LEU A 241 -7.56 -11.63 0.08
CA LEU A 241 -6.98 -11.34 1.40
C LEU A 241 -7.62 -10.11 2.04
N PHE A 242 -7.66 -8.99 1.32
CA PHE A 242 -8.14 -7.72 1.84
C PHE A 242 -9.60 -7.81 2.31
N SER A 243 -10.45 -8.58 1.64
CA SER A 243 -11.83 -8.82 2.06
C SER A 243 -11.97 -9.55 3.40
N ALA A 244 -10.92 -10.23 3.88
CA ALA A 244 -10.91 -10.95 5.16
C ALA A 244 -10.24 -10.17 6.30
N LEU A 245 -9.48 -9.10 6.02
CA LEU A 245 -8.78 -8.31 7.05
C LEU A 245 -9.76 -7.45 7.86
N ALA A 246 -9.57 -7.27 9.16
CA ALA A 246 -10.53 -6.56 10.01
C ALA A 246 -10.74 -5.08 9.64
N GLN A 247 -9.65 -4.35 9.37
CA GLN A 247 -9.69 -2.90 9.14
C GLN A 247 -8.90 -2.50 7.89
N LEU A 248 -9.48 -1.64 7.07
CA LEU A 248 -8.87 -1.03 5.87
C LEU A 248 -9.38 0.41 5.68
N PRO A 249 -9.06 1.35 6.59
CA PRO A 249 -9.61 2.71 6.58
C PRO A 249 -9.29 3.53 5.32
N TRP A 250 -8.21 3.21 4.59
CA TRP A 250 -7.86 3.84 3.31
C TRP A 250 -8.21 3.00 2.08
N GLY A 251 -8.94 1.88 2.26
CA GLY A 251 -9.17 0.87 1.23
C GLY A 251 -8.03 -0.14 1.17
#